data_AF-A0A7X4FBX8-F1
#
_entry.id   AF-A0A7X4FBX8-F1
#
_cell.length_a   1.000
_cell.length_b   1.000
_cell.length_c   1.000
_cell.angle_alpha   90.00
_cell.angle_beta   90.00
_cell.angle_gamma   90.00
#
_symmetry.space_group_name_H-M   'P 1'
#
loop_
_entity.id
_entity.type
_entity.pdbx_description
1 polymer ?
#
loop_
_entity_poly.entity_id
_entity_poly.type
_entity_poly.pdbx_seq_one_letter_code
_entity_poly.pdbx_strand_id
1 'polypeptide(L)'
;MIPRSYLLVPMLLMLACSNRNNPRAVSEDFIYNYYQHANQEASLKLSHGLAAEKLEDEIARVREVRGPGEQVEEMPKMEYELIGKEEGSTHVLFNYKLTIKSRGGTTTHTRNIVINTEQIDGQWKVVNFDEY
;
A
#
# COMPACT_ATOMS: atom_id res chain seq x y z
N MET A 1 -41.05 5.87 45.51
CA MET A 1 -39.87 6.53 46.11
C MET A 1 -38.66 5.68 45.74
N ILE A 2 -38.01 5.95 44.58
CA ILE A 2 -36.76 6.76 44.36
C ILE A 2 -35.51 6.06 44.93
N PRO A 3 -34.32 6.02 44.26
CA PRO A 3 -33.89 6.21 42.86
C PRO A 3 -33.08 4.99 42.30
N ARG A 4 -32.83 4.76 41.00
CA ARG A 4 -32.19 5.54 39.92
C ARG A 4 -30.65 5.62 40.00
N SER A 5 -30.01 4.81 39.15
CA SER A 5 -28.68 4.99 38.54
C SER A 5 -27.46 4.83 39.49
N TYR A 6 -26.35 4.21 39.09
CA TYR A 6 -25.55 4.63 37.95
C TYR A 6 -24.57 3.58 37.40
N LEU A 7 -24.28 3.79 36.11
CA LEU A 7 -22.98 3.62 35.47
C LEU A 7 -22.51 2.20 35.16
N LEU A 8 -23.18 1.64 34.14
CA LEU A 8 -22.49 0.97 33.03
C LEU A 8 -21.23 1.77 32.67
N VAL A 9 -20.06 1.17 32.92
CA VAL A 9 -18.76 1.60 32.43
C VAL A 9 -18.82 1.63 30.90
N PRO A 10 -18.88 2.79 30.22
CA PRO A 10 -18.84 2.82 28.79
C PRO A 10 -17.37 2.86 28.35
N MET A 11 -17.00 1.86 27.54
CA MET A 11 -16.36 2.14 26.25
C MET A 11 -15.10 3.01 26.30
N LEU A 12 -13.97 2.40 26.71
CA LEU A 12 -12.64 2.96 26.50
C LEU A 12 -11.82 2.09 25.53
N LEU A 13 -12.40 1.78 24.37
CA LEU A 13 -11.79 0.91 23.33
C LEU A 13 -11.65 1.59 21.95
N MET A 14 -11.68 2.92 21.86
CA MET A 14 -11.74 3.63 20.57
C MET A 14 -10.62 4.67 20.38
N LEU A 15 -9.37 4.38 20.75
CA LEU A 15 -8.24 5.31 20.48
C LEU A 15 -6.97 4.65 19.90
N ALA A 16 -7.03 3.40 19.44
CA ALA A 16 -5.96 2.83 18.63
C ALA A 16 -6.26 2.99 17.13
N CYS A 17 -6.60 4.21 16.68
CA CYS A 17 -6.40 4.57 15.28
C CYS A 17 -4.89 4.63 15.06
N SER A 18 -4.28 3.48 14.76
CA SER A 18 -2.86 3.36 14.44
C SER A 18 -2.49 4.42 13.42
N ASN A 19 -1.56 5.31 13.76
CA ASN A 19 -1.02 6.29 12.83
C ASN A 19 -0.29 5.55 11.70
N ARG A 20 -0.96 5.41 10.54
CA ARG A 20 -0.42 4.77 9.34
C ARG A 20 0.61 5.64 8.62
N ASN A 21 0.89 6.85 9.09
CA ASN A 21 2.01 7.67 8.61
C ASN A 21 3.36 7.18 9.16
N ASN A 22 3.74 5.96 8.78
CA ASN A 22 5.04 5.36 9.07
C ASN A 22 5.52 4.60 7.81
N PRO A 23 6.83 4.41 7.63
CA PRO A 23 7.38 3.94 6.34
C PRO A 23 6.83 2.57 5.95
N ARG A 24 6.66 1.68 6.94
CA ARG A 24 6.14 0.32 6.70
C ARG A 24 4.67 0.32 6.32
N ALA A 25 3.84 1.10 7.00
CA ALA A 25 2.42 1.16 6.66
C ALA A 25 2.21 1.77 5.27
N VAL A 26 2.99 2.79 4.91
CA VAL A 26 2.94 3.41 3.57
C VAL A 26 3.40 2.43 2.47
N SER A 27 4.45 1.63 2.70
CA SER A 27 4.87 0.61 1.73
C SER A 27 3.83 -0.50 1.58
N GLU A 28 3.21 -0.95 2.68
CA GLU A 28 2.14 -1.96 2.64
C GLU A 28 0.86 -1.41 1.97
N ASP A 29 0.49 -0.16 2.24
CA ASP A 29 -0.63 0.52 1.56
C ASP A 29 -0.35 0.71 0.06
N PHE A 30 0.90 0.96 -0.32
CA PHE A 30 1.29 1.00 -1.72
C PHE A 30 1.16 -0.38 -2.38
N ILE A 31 1.59 -1.47 -1.72
CA ILE A 31 1.42 -2.83 -2.25
C ILE A 31 -0.06 -3.18 -2.44
N TYR A 32 -0.87 -2.86 -1.43
CA TYR A 32 -2.30 -3.07 -1.47
C TYR A 32 -2.93 -2.36 -2.68
N ASN A 33 -2.64 -1.08 -2.86
CA ASN A 33 -3.25 -0.31 -3.95
C ASN A 33 -2.67 -0.70 -5.32
N TYR A 34 -1.35 -0.71 -5.47
CA TYR A 34 -0.69 -0.90 -6.76
C TYR A 34 -0.72 -2.37 -7.23
N TYR A 35 -0.21 -3.29 -6.41
CA TYR A 35 -0.03 -4.68 -6.84
C TYR A 35 -1.30 -5.52 -6.68
N GLN A 36 -2.06 -5.34 -5.60
CA GLN A 36 -3.23 -6.19 -5.33
C GLN A 36 -4.52 -5.69 -6.00
N HIS A 37 -4.70 -4.37 -6.12
CA HIS A 37 -5.95 -3.77 -6.63
C HIS A 37 -5.77 -3.00 -7.93
N ALA A 38 -4.55 -2.89 -8.46
CA ALA A 38 -4.23 -2.07 -9.63
C ALA A 38 -4.75 -0.62 -9.52
N ASN A 39 -4.96 -0.09 -8.32
CA ASN A 39 -5.51 1.24 -8.08
C ASN A 39 -4.40 2.29 -8.17
N GLN A 40 -4.04 2.65 -9.39
CA GLN A 40 -2.94 3.57 -9.69
C GLN A 40 -3.16 4.96 -9.07
N GLU A 41 -4.40 5.44 -8.98
CA GLU A 41 -4.70 6.74 -8.38
C GLU A 41 -4.43 6.76 -6.87
N ALA A 42 -4.85 5.71 -6.15
CA ALA A 42 -4.55 5.58 -4.73
C ALA A 42 -3.05 5.40 -4.48
N SER A 43 -2.36 4.64 -5.32
CA SER A 43 -0.89 4.50 -5.27
C SER A 43 -0.17 5.82 -5.53
N LEU A 44 -0.66 6.63 -6.46
CA LEU A 44 -0.09 7.94 -6.77
C LEU A 44 -0.16 8.89 -5.56
N LYS A 45 -1.26 8.86 -4.80
CA LYS A 45 -1.42 9.66 -3.55
C LYS A 45 -0.40 9.29 -2.46
N LEU A 46 0.11 8.06 -2.49
CA LEU A 46 1.16 7.56 -1.59
C LEU A 46 2.58 7.83 -2.11
N SER A 47 2.72 8.31 -3.34
CA SER A 47 3.98 8.41 -4.04
C SER A 47 4.51 9.85 -4.13
N HIS A 48 5.82 9.98 -4.28
CA HIS A 48 6.51 11.22 -4.58
C HIS A 48 7.74 10.91 -5.46
N GLY A 49 8.34 11.92 -6.10
CA GLY A 49 9.56 11.76 -6.91
C GLY A 49 9.41 10.69 -8.00
N LEU A 50 10.42 9.83 -8.15
CA LEU A 50 10.48 8.82 -9.21
C LEU A 50 9.30 7.84 -9.19
N ALA A 51 8.79 7.47 -8.01
CA ALA A 51 7.60 6.61 -7.93
C ALA A 51 6.34 7.28 -8.50
N ALA A 52 6.17 8.59 -8.26
CA ALA A 52 5.06 9.35 -8.82
C ALA A 52 5.18 9.46 -10.35
N GLU A 53 6.38 9.79 -10.85
CA GLU A 53 6.66 9.85 -12.29
C GLU A 53 6.37 8.50 -12.99
N LYS A 54 6.86 7.38 -12.43
CA LYS A 54 6.59 6.03 -12.94
C LYS A 54 5.08 5.75 -13.07
N LEU A 55 4.30 6.11 -12.05
CA LEU A 55 2.85 5.92 -12.04
C LEU A 55 2.13 6.84 -13.00
N GLU A 56 2.51 8.12 -13.09
CA GLU A 56 1.92 9.07 -14.02
C GLU A 56 2.15 8.62 -15.47
N ASP A 57 3.35 8.15 -15.79
CA ASP A 57 3.68 7.58 -17.10
C ASP A 57 2.91 6.29 -17.39
N GLU A 58 2.71 5.43 -16.39
CA GLU A 58 1.92 4.21 -16.55
C GLU A 58 0.44 4.49 -16.76
N ILE A 59 -0.17 5.31 -15.90
CA ILE A 59 -1.50 5.86 -16.10
C ILE A 59 -1.57 6.46 -17.50
N ALA A 60 -0.50 7.13 -17.95
CA ALA A 60 -0.47 7.75 -19.25
C ALA A 60 -0.64 6.81 -20.43
N ARG A 61 -0.06 5.62 -20.34
CA ARG A 61 -0.09 4.60 -21.38
C ARG A 61 -1.41 3.84 -21.41
N VAL A 62 -2.11 3.73 -20.28
CA VAL A 62 -3.33 2.91 -20.17
C VAL A 62 -4.63 3.70 -20.31
N ARG A 63 -4.58 5.04 -20.42
CA ARG A 63 -5.76 5.93 -20.48
C ARG A 63 -6.78 5.54 -21.57
N GLU A 64 -6.31 4.98 -22.68
CA GLU A 64 -7.17 4.63 -23.83
C GLU A 64 -8.04 3.39 -23.58
N VAL A 65 -7.61 2.52 -22.66
CA VAL A 65 -8.27 1.25 -22.34
C VAL A 65 -8.78 1.16 -20.91
N ARG A 66 -8.48 2.18 -20.09
CA ARG A 66 -8.86 2.26 -18.68
C ARG A 66 -9.24 3.68 -18.31
N GLY A 67 -10.48 3.86 -17.89
CA GLY A 67 -10.99 5.12 -17.36
C GLY A 67 -10.35 5.48 -16.01
N PRO A 68 -10.30 6.78 -15.65
CA PRO A 68 -9.86 7.21 -14.32
C PRO A 68 -10.66 6.52 -13.21
N GLY A 69 -9.95 5.87 -12.27
CA GLY A 69 -10.58 5.15 -11.15
C GLY A 69 -11.25 3.81 -11.51
N GLU A 70 -11.19 3.38 -12.77
CA GLU A 70 -11.76 2.09 -13.19
C GLU A 70 -10.96 0.94 -12.57
N GLN A 71 -11.66 0.02 -11.88
CA GLN A 71 -11.03 -1.15 -11.27
C GLN A 71 -10.90 -2.28 -12.29
N VAL A 72 -9.81 -3.04 -12.20
CA VAL A 72 -9.65 -4.26 -12.99
C VAL A 72 -10.59 -5.32 -12.40
N GLU A 73 -11.57 -5.77 -13.17
CA GLU A 73 -12.64 -6.68 -12.70
C GLU A 73 -12.10 -8.00 -12.12
N GLU A 74 -10.99 -8.51 -12.66
CA GLU A 74 -10.39 -9.77 -12.21
C GLU A 74 -8.87 -9.67 -12.05
N MET A 75 -8.45 -9.38 -10.81
CA MET A 75 -7.05 -9.40 -10.41
C MET A 75 -6.58 -10.82 -10.03
N PRO A 76 -5.33 -11.21 -10.35
CA PRO A 76 -4.75 -12.43 -9.81
C PRO A 76 -4.67 -12.35 -8.28
N LYS A 77 -4.84 -13.48 -7.59
CA LYS A 77 -4.67 -13.50 -6.13
C LYS A 77 -3.20 -13.32 -5.80
N MET A 78 -2.89 -12.26 -5.06
CA MET A 78 -1.53 -11.92 -4.67
C MET A 78 -1.37 -11.82 -3.16
N GLU A 79 -0.37 -12.52 -2.65
CA GLU A 79 0.09 -12.47 -1.25
C GLU A 79 1.48 -11.82 -1.23
N TYR A 80 1.85 -11.14 -0.14
CA TYR A 80 3.17 -10.54 0.00
C TYR A 80 3.81 -10.89 1.35
N GLU A 81 5.13 -10.99 1.35
CA GLU A 81 5.95 -11.26 2.54
C GLU A 81 7.10 -10.25 2.60
N LEU A 82 7.32 -9.61 3.75
CA LEU A 82 8.50 -8.76 3.96
C LEU A 82 9.73 -9.66 4.17
N ILE A 83 10.70 -9.56 3.27
CA ILE A 83 11.92 -10.41 3.28
C ILE A 83 13.18 -9.63 3.66
N GLY A 84 13.14 -8.30 3.68
CA GLY A 84 14.27 -7.48 4.09
C GLY A 84 13.88 -6.03 4.38
N LYS A 85 14.66 -5.37 5.23
CA LYS A 85 14.52 -3.96 5.55
C LYS A 85 15.90 -3.33 5.73
N GLU A 86 16.10 -2.18 5.12
CA GLU A 86 17.30 -1.37 5.29
C GLU A 86 16.89 0.04 5.72
N GLU A 87 17.44 0.50 6.85
CA GLU A 87 17.18 1.84 7.38
C GLU A 87 18.37 2.75 7.07
N GLY A 88 18.13 3.74 6.21
CA GLY A 88 19.04 4.86 5.97
C GLY A 88 18.72 6.04 6.90
N SER A 89 19.51 7.12 6.78
CA SER A 89 19.30 8.34 7.56
C SER A 89 18.04 9.12 7.17
N THR A 90 17.65 9.07 5.90
CA THR A 90 16.51 9.82 5.34
C THR A 90 15.47 8.92 4.67
N HIS A 91 15.80 7.65 4.45
CA HIS A 91 15.00 6.71 3.68
C HIS A 91 14.93 5.34 4.36
N VAL A 92 13.86 4.60 4.09
CA VAL A 92 13.71 3.20 4.52
C VAL A 92 13.33 2.37 3.31
N LEU A 93 14.13 1.34 3.05
CA LEU A 93 13.96 0.41 1.96
C LEU A 93 13.38 -0.91 2.48
N PHE A 94 12.35 -1.41 1.80
CA PHE A 94 11.70 -2.67 2.11
C PHE A 94 11.78 -3.60 0.91
N ASN A 95 12.26 -4.82 1.13
CA ASN A 95 12.27 -5.89 0.15
C ASN A 95 11.10 -6.82 0.45
N TYR A 96 10.24 -7.05 -0.54
CA TYR A 96 9.10 -7.95 -0.44
C TYR A 96 9.17 -9.06 -1.48
N LYS A 97 8.67 -10.23 -1.12
CA LYS A 97 8.37 -11.32 -2.07
C LYS A 97 6.87 -11.36 -2.29
N LEU A 98 6.44 -11.12 -3.53
CA LEU A 98 5.07 -11.29 -3.98
C LEU A 98 4.87 -12.73 -4.45
N THR A 99 3.79 -13.36 -4.01
CA THR A 99 3.35 -14.67 -4.50
C THR A 99 2.05 -14.47 -5.28
N ILE A 100 2.10 -14.73 -6.58
CA ILE A 100 1.03 -14.44 -7.54
C ILE A 100 0.43 -15.75 -8.04
N LYS A 101 -0.85 -15.96 -7.79
CA LYS A 101 -1.61 -17.12 -8.27
C LYS A 101 -2.39 -16.69 -9.52
N SER A 102 -2.17 -17.40 -10.62
CA SER A 102 -2.83 -17.10 -11.90
C SER A 102 -4.34 -17.22 -11.79
N ARG A 103 -5.05 -16.59 -12.74
CA ARG A 103 -6.49 -16.80 -12.91
C ARG A 103 -6.77 -18.29 -13.07
N GLY A 104 -7.69 -18.82 -12.26
CA GLY A 104 -7.99 -20.26 -12.20
C GLY A 104 -7.05 -21.10 -11.31
N GLY A 105 -6.02 -20.52 -10.70
CA GLY A 105 -5.15 -21.19 -9.72
C GLY A 105 -4.20 -22.23 -10.29
N THR A 106 -4.02 -22.27 -11.61
CA THR A 106 -3.23 -23.28 -12.31
C THR A 106 -1.72 -23.08 -12.16
N THR A 107 -1.26 -21.84 -11.99
CA THR A 107 0.16 -21.54 -11.78
C THR A 107 0.37 -20.57 -10.62
N THR A 108 1.51 -20.72 -9.96
CA THR A 108 1.99 -19.80 -8.93
C THR A 108 3.38 -19.34 -9.30
N HIS A 109 3.61 -18.04 -9.26
CA HIS A 109 4.92 -17.44 -9.53
C HIS A 109 5.26 -16.44 -8.42
N THR A 110 6.56 -16.20 -8.22
CA THR A 110 7.05 -15.23 -7.25
C THR A 110 7.78 -14.08 -7.94
N ARG A 111 7.65 -12.88 -7.39
CA ARG A 111 8.44 -11.70 -7.77
C ARG A 111 9.03 -11.06 -6.54
N ASN A 112 10.29 -10.65 -6.59
CA ASN A 112 10.84 -9.80 -5.55
C ASN A 112 10.68 -8.35 -5.97
N ILE A 113 10.29 -7.52 -5.01
CA ILE A 113 10.16 -6.09 -5.21
C ILE A 113 10.90 -5.35 -4.11
N VAL A 114 11.37 -4.16 -4.46
CA VAL A 114 11.92 -3.20 -3.52
C VAL A 114 11.02 -1.97 -3.50
N ILE A 115 10.73 -1.44 -2.31
CA ILE A 115 10.00 -0.19 -2.10
C ILE A 115 10.86 0.71 -1.22
N ASN A 116 11.22 1.88 -1.75
CA ASN A 116 11.93 2.91 -1.01
C ASN A 116 10.95 3.99 -0.53
N THR A 117 11.06 4.36 0.75
CA THR A 117 10.21 5.37 1.38
C THR A 117 11.03 6.48 1.99
N GLU A 118 10.53 7.71 1.93
CA GLU A 118 11.13 8.91 2.54
C GLU A 118 10.07 9.76 3.21
N GLN A 119 10.48 10.61 4.16
CA GLN A 119 9.60 11.58 4.78
C GLN A 119 9.62 12.90 3.99
N ILE A 120 8.49 13.23 3.38
CA ILE A 120 8.27 14.45 2.58
C ILE A 120 7.19 15.27 3.28
N ASP A 121 7.52 16.51 3.67
CA ASP A 121 6.61 17.43 4.36
C ASP A 121 5.91 16.81 5.58
N GLY A 122 6.65 16.00 6.35
CA GLY A 122 6.14 15.31 7.54
C GLY A 122 5.33 14.04 7.25
N GLN A 123 5.13 13.68 5.99
CA GLN A 123 4.44 12.44 5.57
C GLN A 123 5.42 11.44 4.96
N TRP A 124 5.32 10.18 5.35
CA TRP A 124 6.01 9.10 4.64
C TRP A 124 5.39 8.89 3.26
N LYS A 125 6.23 8.78 2.24
CA LYS A 125 5.85 8.56 0.84
C LYS A 125 6.73 7.48 0.24
N VAL A 126 6.21 6.75 -0.75
CA VAL A 126 7.02 5.91 -1.63
C VAL A 126 7.73 6.83 -2.62
N VAL A 127 9.07 6.77 -2.67
CA VAL A 127 9.88 7.59 -3.58
C VAL A 127 10.45 6.80 -4.75
N ASN A 128 10.55 5.47 -4.61
CA ASN A 128 10.90 4.57 -5.71
C ASN A 128 10.36 3.16 -5.42
N PHE A 129 10.12 2.39 -6.46
CA PHE A 129 9.82 0.96 -6.38
C PHE A 129 10.33 0.24 -7.63
N ASP A 130 10.78 -1.00 -7.49
CA ASP A 130 11.28 -1.80 -8.62
C ASP A 130 11.15 -3.31 -8.38
N GLU A 131 11.25 -4.09 -9.45
CA GLU A 131 11.35 -5.56 -9.41
C GLU A 131 12.82 -5.99 -9.60
N TYR A 132 13.26 -7.08 -8.95
CA TYR A 132 14.64 -7.59 -9.07
C TYR A 132 14.77 -9.12 -9.01
#